data_AF-A0A7J9BQ61-F1
#
_entry.id   AF-A0A7J9BQ61-F1
#
_cell.length_a   1.000
_cell.length_b   1.000
_cell.length_c   1.000
_cell.angle_alpha   90.00
_cell.angle_beta   90.00
_cell.angle_gamma   90.00
#
_symmetry.space_group_name_H-M   'P 1'
#
loop_
_entity.id
_entity.type
_entity.pdbx_description
1 polymer ?
#
loop_
_entity_poly.entity_id
_entity_poly.type
_entity_poly.pdbx_seq_one_letter_code
_entity_poly.pdbx_strand_id
1 'polypeptide(L)' 'MCMVGRVLTDSVVHFSSIRNMLANLWHPLGGISITDIGEKRVLFRFYNMIDLNRVIDGMPWFFNRHLIVFHKLEK' A
#
# COMPACT_ATOMS: atom_id res chain seq x y z
N MET A 1 -1.80 2.54 -12.61
CA MET A 1 -2.12 3.67 -11.70
C MET A 1 -1.24 3.54 -10.47
N CYS A 2 -0.67 4.64 -9.95
CA CYS A 2 0.35 4.56 -8.89
C CYS A 2 -0.11 5.30 -7.62
N MET A 3 0.25 4.74 -6.46
CA MET A 3 -0.03 5.32 -5.15
C MET A 3 1.16 5.07 -4.22
N VAL A 4 1.49 6.03 -3.38
CA VAL A 4 2.51 5.87 -2.33
C VAL A 4 1.81 5.70 -1.00
N GLY A 5 2.15 4.67 -0.25
CA GLY A 5 1.73 4.53 1.15
C GLY A 5 2.91 4.75 2.10
N ARG A 6 2.65 5.36 3.26
CA ARG A 6 3.63 5.51 4.35
C ARG A 6 3.04 5.00 5.65
N VAL A 7 3.76 4.13 6.36
CA VAL A 7 3.34 3.64 7.68
C VAL A 7 3.74 4.68 8.74
N LEU A 8 2.77 5.16 9.51
CA LEU A 8 2.97 6.13 10.58
C LEU A 8 3.39 5.42 11.88
N THR A 9 4.69 5.22 12.03
CA THR A 9 5.29 4.63 13.24
C THR A 9 6.73 5.09 13.40
N ASP A 10 7.21 5.17 14.63
CA ASP A 10 8.63 5.39 14.94
C ASP A 10 9.44 4.10 14.89
N SER A 11 8.79 2.94 15.04
CA SER A 11 9.42 1.62 14.98
C SER A 11 9.99 1.29 13.60
N VAL A 12 10.94 0.35 13.58
CA VAL A 12 11.44 -0.26 12.35
C VAL A 12 10.33 -1.07 11.72
N VAL A 13 10.11 -0.90 10.41
CA VAL A 13 9.14 -1.67 9.66
C VAL A 13 9.85 -2.43 8.55
N HIS A 14 9.70 -3.75 8.53
CA HIS A 14 10.23 -4.58 7.46
C HIS A 14 9.32 -4.55 6.25
N PHE A 15 9.86 -4.14 5.10
CA PHE A 15 9.14 -4.06 3.84
C PHE A 15 8.43 -5.37 3.46
N SER A 16 9.10 -6.51 3.65
CA SER A 16 8.52 -7.83 3.39
C SER A 16 7.23 -8.08 4.17
N SER A 17 7.14 -7.58 5.40
CA SER A 17 5.95 -7.73 6.25
C SER A 17 4.80 -6.87 5.75
N ILE A 18 5.05 -5.59 5.43
CA ILE A 18 4.02 -4.71 4.82
C ILE A 18 3.52 -5.33 3.52
N ARG A 19 4.44 -5.70 2.63
CA ARG A 19 4.12 -6.25 1.31
C ARG A 19 3.25 -7.49 1.41
N ASN A 20 3.65 -8.46 2.23
CA ASN A 20 2.90 -9.72 2.37
C ASN A 20 1.52 -9.46 2.98
N MET A 21 1.43 -8.59 3.99
CA MET A 21 0.14 -8.24 4.60
C MET A 21 -0.81 -7.59 3.59
N LEU A 22 -0.35 -6.55 2.88
CA LEU A 22 -1.19 -5.81 1.94
C LEU A 22 -1.55 -6.62 0.70
N ALA A 23 -0.62 -7.42 0.18
CA ALA A 23 -0.90 -8.30 -0.96
C ALA A 23 -1.98 -9.35 -0.60
N ASN A 24 -1.89 -9.95 0.59
CA ASN A 24 -2.89 -10.91 1.06
C ASN A 24 -4.24 -10.25 1.36
N LEU A 25 -4.23 -9.05 1.96
CA LEU A 25 -5.42 -8.34 2.40
C LEU A 25 -6.22 -7.78 1.21
N TRP A 26 -5.55 -7.15 0.26
CA TRP A 26 -6.21 -6.53 -0.90
C TRP A 26 -6.57 -7.55 -1.97
N HIS A 27 -5.80 -8.64 -2.08
CA HIS A 27 -6.02 -9.73 -3.02
C HIS A 27 -6.43 -9.23 -4.43
N PRO A 28 -5.59 -8.40 -5.09
CA PRO A 28 -5.96 -7.70 -6.30
C PRO A 28 -6.21 -8.66 -7.47
N LEU A 29 -7.26 -8.39 -8.24
CA LEU A 29 -7.69 -9.23 -9.35
C LEU A 29 -6.73 -9.14 -10.55
N GLY A 30 -6.28 -7.92 -10.88
CA GLY A 30 -5.34 -7.66 -11.98
C GLY A 30 -3.88 -7.69 -11.56
N GLY A 31 -3.61 -8.00 -10.29
CA GLY A 31 -2.28 -7.94 -9.71
C GLY A 31 -1.83 -6.52 -9.32
N ILE A 32 -0.76 -6.48 -8.55
CA ILE A 32 -0.14 -5.26 -8.03
C ILE A 32 1.37 -5.44 -7.98
N SER A 33 2.13 -4.40 -8.33
CA SER A 33 3.55 -4.34 -8.00
C SER A 33 3.73 -3.46 -6.76
N ILE A 34 4.49 -3.97 -5.80
CA ILE A 34 4.74 -3.32 -4.52
C ILE A 34 6.26 -3.16 -4.41
N THR A 35 6.73 -1.92 -4.31
CA THR A 35 8.17 -1.59 -4.33
C THR A 35 8.53 -0.74 -3.12
N ASP A 36 9.62 -1.10 -2.44
CA ASP A 36 10.19 -0.28 -1.38
C ASP A 36 10.85 0.97 -2.00
N ILE A 37 10.51 2.14 -1.48
CA ILE A 37 11.10 3.42 -1.91
C ILE A 37 11.77 4.16 -0.73
N GLY A 38 12.04 3.46 0.37
CA GLY A 38 12.72 3.98 1.55
C GLY A 38 11.84 4.82 2.46
N GLU A 39 12.38 5.25 3.60
CA GLU A 39 11.71 6.13 4.58
C GLU A 39 10.32 5.65 5.04
N LYS A 40 10.14 4.33 5.17
CA LYS A 40 8.87 3.68 5.51
C LYS A 40 7.76 3.96 4.48
N ARG A 41 8.15 4.29 3.24
CA ARG A 41 7.25 4.49 2.10
C ARG A 41 7.31 3.31 1.14
N VAL A 42 6.16 3.00 0.56
CA VAL A 42 5.97 1.91 -0.39
C VAL A 42 5.24 2.44 -1.61
N LEU A 43 5.76 2.14 -2.80
CA LEU A 43 5.09 2.42 -4.06
C LEU A 43 4.22 1.23 -4.45
N PHE A 44 2.95 1.51 -4.71
CA PHE A 44 1.95 0.57 -5.21
C PHE A 44 1.62 0.91 -6.65
N ARG A 45 1.86 -0.02 -7.57
CA ARG A 45 1.45 0.08 -8.97
C ARG A 45 0.35 -0.94 -9.24
N PHE A 46 -0.86 -0.41 -9.44
CA PHE A 46 -2.04 -1.18 -9.79
C PHE A 46 -2.15 -1.32 -11.30
N TYR A 47 -2.45 -2.54 -11.77
CA TYR A 47 -2.69 -2.85 -13.18
C TYR A 47 -4.17 -2.79 -13.56
N ASN A 48 -5.07 -2.75 -12.57
CA ASN A 48 -6.52 -2.62 -12.76
C ASN A 48 -7.06 -1.47 -11.89
N MET A 49 -7.96 -0.67 -12.44
CA MET A 49 -8.59 0.47 -11.75
C MET A 49 -9.58 0.02 -10.67
N ILE A 50 -10.22 -1.14 -10.87
CA ILE A 50 -11.12 -1.75 -9.89
C ILE A 50 -10.34 -2.08 -8.61
N ASP A 51 -9.13 -2.61 -8.73
CA ASP A 51 -8.28 -2.92 -7.56
C ASP A 51 -7.88 -1.64 -6.83
N LEU A 52 -7.52 -0.57 -7.55
CA LEU A 52 -7.23 0.73 -6.94
C LEU A 52 -8.43 1.29 -6.17
N ASN A 53 -9.60 1.31 -6.81
CA ASN A 53 -10.81 1.85 -6.18
C ASN A 53 -11.18 1.05 -4.94
N ARG A 54 -11.13 -0.29 -4.99
CA ARG A 54 -11.37 -1.14 -3.82
C ARG A 54 -10.44 -0.83 -2.65
N VAL A 55 -9.16 -0.54 -2.94
CA VAL A 55 -8.20 -0.14 -1.91
C VAL A 55 -8.53 1.25 -1.35
N ILE A 56 -8.93 2.20 -2.19
CA ILE A 56 -9.29 3.56 -1.74
C ILE A 56 -10.58 3.53 -0.91
N ASP A 57 -11.61 2.86 -1.40
CA ASP A 57 -12.93 2.75 -0.76
C ASP A 57 -12.87 2.00 0.58
N GLY A 58 -11.89 1.11 0.74
CA GLY A 58 -11.63 0.37 1.98
C GLY A 58 -10.78 1.11 3.02
N MET A 59 -10.38 2.36 2.77
CA MET A 59 -9.60 3.14 3.74
C MET A 59 -10.42 3.46 5.01
N PRO A 60 -9.77 3.58 6.18
CA PRO A 60 -8.32 3.56 6.42
C PRO A 60 -7.71 2.15 6.52
N TRP A 61 -6.43 2.01 6.12
CA TRP A 61 -5.66 0.78 6.30
C TRP A 61 -4.63 0.90 7.41
N PHE A 62 -4.37 -0.21 8.10
CA PHE A 62 -3.42 -0.29 9.21
C PHE A 62 -2.43 -1.44 9.01
N PHE A 63 -1.17 -1.22 9.39
CA PHE A 63 -0.16 -2.26 9.53
C PHE A 63 0.27 -2.34 11.00
N ASN A 64 0.08 -3.49 11.66
CA ASN A 64 0.42 -3.67 13.09
C ASN A 64 -0.12 -2.55 14.01
N ARG A 65 -1.38 -2.15 13.83
CA ARG A 65 -2.04 -1.02 14.54
C ARG A 65 -1.49 0.37 14.23
N HIS A 66 -0.58 0.51 13.26
CA HIS A 66 -0.10 1.79 12.75
C HIS A 66 -0.84 2.16 11.47
N LEU A 67 -1.32 3.40 11.39
CA LEU A 67 -2.03 3.90 10.22
C LEU A 67 -1.10 3.93 9.00
N ILE A 68 -1.62 3.52 7.85
CA ILE A 68 -0.97 3.74 6.56
C ILE A 68 -1.66 4.93 5.90
N VAL A 69 -0.91 6.00 5.64
CA VAL A 69 -1.39 7.14 4.85
C VAL A 69 -1.03 6.93 3.40
N PHE A 70 -1.94 7.31 2.51
CA PHE A 70 -1.77 7.11 1.08
C PHE A 70 -1.84 8.42 0.32
N HIS A 71 -1.05 8.52 -0.74
CA HIS A 71 -1.07 9.61 -1.69
C HIS A 71 -1.11 9.04 -3.11
N LYS A 72 -2.18 9.32 -3.84
CA LYS A 72 -2.31 8.93 -5.25
C LYS A 72 -1.38 9.82 -6.08
N LEU A 73 -0.57 9.20 -6.93
CA LEU A 73 0.30 9.94 -7.85
C LEU A 73 -0.54 10.31 -9.07
N GLU A 74 -0.84 11.60 -9.20
CA GLU A 74 -1.43 12.18 -10.42
C GLU A 74 -0.32 12.47 -11.44
N LYS A 75 -0.67 12.38 -12.72
CA LYS A 75 0.24 12.74 -13.81
C LYS A 75 0.16 14.23 -14.07
#